data_AF-A0A1I4S2B9-F1
#
_entry.id   AF-A0A1I4S2B9-F1
#
_cell.length_a   1.000
_cell.length_b   1.000
_cell.length_c   1.000
_cell.angle_alpha   90.00
_cell.angle_beta   90.00
_cell.angle_gamma   90.00
#
_symmetry.space_group_name_H-M   'P 1'
#
loop_
_entity.id
_entity.type
_entity.pdbx_description
1 polymer ?
#
loop_
_entity_poly.entity_id
_entity_poly.type
_entity_poly.pdbx_seq_one_letter_code
_entity_poly.pdbx_strand_id
1 'polypeptide(L)'
;MVQSAKAWRWSSYRATAGYEENAACLTTEWILAGFDKIKSVAQQHYRDFVKAGKEQPSPWQGLKNQIYLGDDNFVNDMQRKLNSEQSLKDIPRKQKQAPIKPLSYFVDRYKNRDEGMAQAYLSGHYTLAQVGEHFGVSYATVSRAVKQAEKRKRACQM
;
A
#
# COMPACT_ATOMS: atom_id res chain seq x y z
N MET A 1 0.38 -13.43 25.56
CA MET A 1 1.46 -13.06 24.61
C MET A 1 2.78 -13.61 25.16
N VAL A 2 3.70 -14.11 24.33
CA VAL A 2 4.98 -14.69 24.79
C VAL A 2 6.09 -13.64 24.88
N GLN A 3 7.07 -13.89 25.77
CA GLN A 3 8.15 -12.95 26.09
C GLN A 3 9.35 -13.00 25.11
N SER A 4 9.47 -14.07 24.32
CA SER A 4 10.56 -14.27 23.36
C SER A 4 10.12 -15.16 22.19
N ALA A 5 10.79 -15.02 21.05
CA ALA A 5 10.54 -15.89 19.88
C ALA A 5 10.78 -17.37 20.22
N LYS A 6 11.79 -17.68 21.05
CA LYS A 6 12.10 -19.05 21.49
C LYS A 6 10.95 -19.71 22.27
N ALA A 7 10.15 -18.92 23.00
CA ALA A 7 9.04 -19.42 23.79
C ALA A 7 7.77 -19.75 22.95
N TRP A 8 7.73 -19.33 21.68
CA TRP A 8 6.60 -19.61 20.79
C TRP A 8 6.76 -20.95 20.08
N ARG A 9 6.27 -22.03 20.72
CA ARG A 9 6.40 -23.42 20.21
C ARG A 9 5.71 -23.67 18.87
N TRP A 10 4.73 -22.85 18.50
CA TRP A 10 3.97 -22.97 17.26
C TRP A 10 4.62 -22.29 16.04
N SER A 11 5.84 -21.74 16.19
CA SER A 11 6.61 -21.19 15.05
C SER A 11 7.71 -22.15 14.62
N SER A 12 8.13 -21.99 13.36
CA SER A 12 9.34 -22.61 12.83
C SER A 12 10.63 -22.05 13.44
N TYR A 13 10.59 -20.93 14.18
CA TYR A 13 11.78 -20.24 14.68
C TYR A 13 12.72 -21.17 15.45
N ARG A 14 12.19 -22.06 16.30
CA ARG A 14 13.02 -22.93 17.14
C ARG A 14 13.85 -23.90 16.29
N ALA A 15 13.23 -24.49 15.28
CA ALA A 15 13.87 -25.37 14.32
C ALA A 15 14.86 -24.59 13.43
N THR A 16 14.43 -23.46 12.84
CA THR A 16 15.29 -22.61 12.00
C THR A 16 16.49 -22.05 12.77
N ALA A 17 16.33 -21.70 14.04
CA ALA A 17 17.40 -21.18 14.90
C ALA A 17 18.29 -22.28 15.50
N GLY A 18 18.04 -23.56 15.22
CA GLY A 18 18.85 -24.69 15.70
C GLY A 18 18.62 -25.09 17.16
N TYR A 19 17.47 -24.73 17.75
CA TYR A 19 17.10 -25.14 19.11
C TYR A 19 16.39 -26.50 19.16
N GLU A 20 15.86 -26.97 18.04
CA GLU A 20 15.21 -28.26 17.89
C GLU A 20 15.53 -28.86 16.53
N GLU A 21 15.34 -30.18 16.40
CA GLU A 21 15.39 -30.84 15.10
C GLU A 21 14.21 -30.39 14.21
N ASN A 22 14.47 -30.32 12.91
CA ASN A 22 13.45 -29.96 11.95
C ASN A 22 12.41 -31.08 11.85
N ALA A 23 11.12 -30.72 11.91
CA ALA A 23 10.06 -31.62 11.51
C ALA A 23 10.22 -31.97 10.02
N ALA A 24 9.83 -33.19 9.61
CA ALA A 24 9.98 -33.65 8.23
C ALA A 24 9.27 -32.75 7.19
N CYS A 25 8.25 -32.00 7.61
CA CYS A 25 7.51 -31.05 6.77
C CYS A 25 8.11 -29.63 6.72
N LEU A 26 9.22 -29.36 7.42
CA LEU A 26 9.82 -28.04 7.53
C LEU A 26 11.21 -27.99 6.88
N THR A 27 11.31 -27.22 5.80
CA THR A 27 12.58 -26.89 5.14
C THR A 27 13.14 -25.58 5.69
N THR A 28 14.37 -25.58 6.21
CA THR A 28 15.02 -24.40 6.81
C THR A 28 16.21 -23.89 5.99
N GLU A 29 16.70 -24.72 5.09
CA GLU A 29 17.94 -24.57 4.35
C GLU A 29 17.89 -23.33 3.45
N TRP A 30 16.77 -23.11 2.76
CA TRP A 30 16.59 -21.93 1.90
C TRP A 30 16.62 -20.61 2.68
N ILE A 31 16.03 -20.59 3.88
CA ILE A 31 16.05 -19.40 4.74
C ILE A 31 17.48 -19.16 5.25
N LEU A 32 18.13 -20.20 5.77
CA LEU A 32 19.49 -20.11 6.32
C LEU A 32 20.54 -19.75 5.26
N ALA A 33 20.34 -20.17 4.01
CA ALA A 33 21.24 -19.83 2.89
C ALA A 33 21.32 -18.31 2.62
N GLY A 34 20.32 -17.53 3.05
CA GLY A 34 20.36 -16.06 2.99
C GLY A 34 21.27 -15.41 4.04
N PHE A 35 21.72 -16.15 5.05
CA PHE A 35 22.49 -15.62 6.18
C PHE A 35 23.97 -16.03 6.16
N ASP A 36 24.26 -17.29 5.81
CA ASP A 36 25.63 -17.79 5.65
C ASP A 36 25.64 -19.14 4.90
N LYS A 37 26.81 -19.58 4.43
CA LYS A 37 27.02 -20.91 3.84
C LYS A 37 27.20 -21.98 4.91
N ILE A 38 27.72 -21.63 6.08
CA ILE A 38 27.96 -22.55 7.20
C ILE A 38 26.71 -22.57 8.09
N LYS A 39 26.07 -23.73 8.24
CA LYS A 39 24.78 -23.87 8.94
C LYS A 39 24.77 -23.27 10.35
N SER A 40 25.79 -23.53 11.16
CA SER A 40 25.88 -23.01 12.54
C SER A 40 25.98 -21.48 12.58
N VAL A 41 26.73 -20.89 11.63
CA VAL A 41 26.88 -19.44 11.49
C VAL A 41 25.58 -18.81 10.99
N ALA A 42 24.95 -19.41 9.97
CA ALA A 42 23.66 -18.97 9.45
C ALA A 42 22.57 -18.96 10.54
N GLN A 43 22.54 -19.99 11.39
CA GLN A 43 21.62 -20.04 12.54
C GLN A 43 21.90 -18.92 13.54
N GLN A 44 23.16 -18.59 13.80
CA GLN A 44 23.52 -17.47 14.67
C GLN A 44 23.08 -16.13 14.07
N HIS A 45 23.43 -15.86 12.81
CA HIS A 45 22.98 -14.65 12.11
C HIS A 45 21.46 -14.53 12.04
N TYR A 46 20.74 -15.64 11.82
CA TYR A 46 19.28 -15.66 11.85
C TYR A 46 18.73 -15.28 13.24
N ARG A 47 19.34 -15.79 14.33
CA ARG A 47 18.96 -15.40 15.70
C ARG A 47 19.16 -13.91 15.94
N ASP A 48 20.29 -13.38 15.50
CA ASP A 48 20.64 -11.97 15.67
C ASP A 48 19.70 -11.06 14.87
N PHE A 49 19.36 -11.46 13.63
CA PHE A 49 18.37 -10.78 12.79
C PHE A 49 16.98 -10.73 13.45
N VAL A 50 16.47 -11.85 13.95
CA VAL A 50 15.16 -11.89 14.63
C VAL A 50 15.18 -11.05 15.91
N LYS A 51 16.28 -11.08 16.67
CA LYS A 51 16.43 -10.24 17.86
C LYS A 51 16.44 -8.75 17.51
N ALA A 52 17.15 -8.36 16.45
CA ALA A 52 17.21 -6.98 15.97
C ALA A 52 15.85 -6.44 15.51
N GLY A 53 14.95 -7.32 15.04
CA GLY A 53 13.60 -6.95 14.62
C GLY A 53 12.63 -6.59 15.75
N LYS A 54 12.92 -6.95 17.02
CA LYS A 54 11.96 -6.77 18.14
C LYS A 54 11.61 -5.31 18.43
N GLU A 55 12.56 -4.41 18.26
CA GLU A 55 12.42 -2.97 18.58
C GLU A 55 12.25 -2.12 17.33
N GLN A 56 12.06 -2.74 16.18
CA GLN A 56 11.82 -2.02 14.94
C GLN A 56 10.40 -1.46 14.89
N PRO A 57 10.20 -0.34 14.18
CA PRO A 57 8.87 0.17 13.92
C PRO A 57 8.00 -0.91 13.29
N SER A 58 6.75 -0.95 13.72
CA SER A 58 5.76 -1.87 13.15
C SER A 58 5.65 -1.64 11.64
N PRO A 59 5.77 -2.68 10.79
CA PRO A 59 5.56 -2.55 9.34
C PRO A 59 4.21 -1.93 9.00
N TRP A 60 3.21 -2.10 9.88
CA TRP A 60 1.88 -1.51 9.76
C TRP A 60 1.89 0.02 9.73
N GLN A 61 2.93 0.69 10.24
CA GLN A 61 3.09 2.14 10.11
C GLN A 61 3.30 2.57 8.66
N GLY A 62 3.90 1.71 7.82
CA GLY A 62 4.10 1.93 6.39
C GLY A 62 2.97 1.39 5.52
N LEU A 63 1.86 0.91 6.12
CA LEU A 63 0.76 0.31 5.37
C LEU A 63 -0.02 1.39 4.62
N LYS A 64 0.05 1.33 3.29
CA LYS A 64 -0.69 2.19 2.37
C LYS A 64 -1.93 1.48 1.87
N ASN A 65 -3.04 2.21 1.78
CA ASN A 65 -4.32 1.73 1.25
C ASN A 65 -4.80 0.41 1.88
N GLN A 66 -4.45 0.16 3.15
CA GLN A 66 -4.79 -1.03 3.93
C GLN A 66 -4.15 -2.36 3.48
N ILE A 67 -3.49 -2.42 2.31
CA ILE A 67 -2.98 -3.68 1.75
C ILE A 67 -1.57 -3.60 1.14
N TYR A 68 -1.01 -2.41 0.97
CA TYR A 68 0.31 -2.25 0.36
C TYR A 68 1.36 -1.88 1.39
N LEU A 69 2.51 -2.55 1.34
CA LEU A 69 3.72 -2.20 2.07
C LEU A 69 4.81 -1.87 1.04
N GLY A 70 5.11 -0.58 0.87
CA GLY A 70 6.04 -0.10 -0.14
C GLY A 70 5.95 1.42 -0.36
N ASP A 71 6.74 1.91 -1.32
CA ASP A 71 6.70 3.31 -1.74
C ASP A 71 5.49 3.61 -2.64
N ASP A 72 5.29 4.89 -2.99
CA ASP A 72 4.16 5.28 -3.84
C ASP A 72 4.30 4.77 -5.28
N ASN A 73 5.52 4.52 -5.76
CA ASN A 73 5.75 3.97 -7.10
C ASN A 73 5.26 2.53 -7.18
N PHE A 74 5.60 1.71 -6.18
CA PHE A 74 5.12 0.35 -6.03
C PHE A 74 3.58 0.31 -5.97
N VAL A 75 2.95 1.18 -5.17
CA VAL A 75 1.49 1.25 -5.09
C VAL A 75 0.88 1.58 -6.45
N ASN A 76 1.42 2.58 -7.15
CA ASN A 76 0.96 2.93 -8.50
C ASN A 76 1.10 1.76 -9.48
N ASP A 77 2.23 1.06 -9.47
CA ASP A 77 2.49 -0.07 -10.37
C ASP A 77 1.56 -1.24 -10.09
N MET A 78 1.28 -1.54 -8.81
CA MET A 78 0.29 -2.57 -8.45
C MET A 78 -1.12 -2.19 -8.87
N GLN A 79 -1.48 -0.91 -8.75
CA GLN A 79 -2.80 -0.45 -9.14
C GLN A 79 -3.02 -0.44 -10.64
N ARG A 80 -1.98 -0.19 -11.45
CA ARG A 80 -2.06 -0.34 -12.91
C ARG A 80 -2.36 -1.77 -13.35
N LYS A 81 -2.01 -2.77 -12.54
CA LYS A 81 -2.31 -4.18 -12.80
C LYS A 81 -3.76 -4.57 -12.45
N LEU A 82 -4.52 -3.67 -11.81
CA LEU A 82 -5.93 -3.92 -11.53
C LEU A 82 -6.75 -3.78 -12.81
N ASN A 83 -7.42 -4.85 -13.22
CA ASN A 83 -8.31 -4.84 -14.38
C ASN A 83 -9.50 -3.91 -14.14
N SER A 84 -9.69 -2.92 -15.02
CA SER A 84 -10.81 -1.97 -14.96
C SER A 84 -12.18 -2.61 -15.20
N GLU A 85 -12.21 -3.79 -15.83
CA GLU A 85 -13.42 -4.51 -16.24
C GLU A 85 -13.93 -5.50 -15.18
N GLN A 86 -13.14 -5.80 -14.15
CA GLN A 86 -13.58 -6.72 -13.12
C GLN A 86 -14.65 -6.03 -12.26
N SER A 87 -15.79 -6.68 -12.05
CA SER A 87 -16.82 -6.18 -11.14
C SER A 87 -16.31 -6.31 -9.71
N LEU A 88 -15.74 -5.23 -9.19
CA LEU A 88 -15.11 -5.19 -7.86
C LEU A 88 -16.04 -4.57 -6.81
N LYS A 89 -17.34 -4.88 -6.85
CA LYS A 89 -18.36 -4.34 -5.92
C LYS A 89 -18.00 -4.59 -4.44
N ASP A 90 -17.30 -5.68 -4.15
CA ASP A 90 -16.94 -6.07 -2.78
C ASP A 90 -15.55 -5.59 -2.32
N ILE A 91 -14.77 -4.96 -3.18
CA ILE A 91 -13.44 -4.46 -2.81
C ILE A 91 -13.53 -2.99 -2.35
N PRO A 92 -13.12 -2.67 -1.11
CA PRO A 92 -13.11 -1.32 -0.58
C PRO A 92 -12.43 -0.32 -1.50
N ARG A 93 -13.05 0.85 -1.70
CA ARG A 93 -12.49 1.92 -2.56
C ARG A 93 -11.08 2.32 -2.14
N LYS A 94 -10.81 2.39 -0.83
CA LYS A 94 -9.49 2.75 -0.28
C LYS A 94 -8.36 1.86 -0.78
N GLN A 95 -8.62 0.59 -1.08
CA GLN A 95 -7.60 -0.35 -1.59
C GLN A 95 -7.23 -0.09 -3.06
N LYS A 96 -8.13 0.54 -3.83
CA LYS A 96 -7.96 0.82 -5.27
C LYS A 96 -7.51 2.25 -5.55
N GLN A 97 -7.57 3.14 -4.57
CA GLN A 97 -7.31 4.56 -4.75
C GLN A 97 -5.83 4.81 -4.99
N ALA A 98 -5.49 5.61 -6.01
CA ALA A 98 -4.13 6.08 -6.24
C ALA A 98 -3.48 6.67 -4.98
N PRO A 99 -2.15 6.75 -4.90
CA PRO A 99 -1.51 7.60 -3.91
C PRO A 99 -2.05 9.04 -4.01
N ILE A 100 -2.21 9.69 -2.87
CA ILE A 100 -2.69 11.07 -2.79
C ILE A 100 -1.74 11.96 -3.58
N LYS A 101 -2.27 12.73 -4.53
CA LYS A 101 -1.54 13.79 -5.23
C LYS A 101 -1.96 15.14 -4.66
N PRO A 102 -1.04 16.05 -4.33
CA PRO A 102 -1.40 17.35 -3.75
C PRO A 102 -2.33 18.14 -4.68
N LEU A 103 -3.17 19.03 -4.13
CA LEU A 103 -4.09 19.82 -4.96
C LEU A 103 -3.36 20.69 -6.01
N SER A 104 -2.16 21.17 -5.69
CA SER A 104 -1.29 21.91 -6.62
C SER A 104 -0.95 21.10 -7.88
N TYR A 105 -0.78 19.78 -7.77
CA TYR A 105 -0.55 18.92 -8.94
C TYR A 105 -1.69 19.03 -9.97
N PHE A 106 -2.93 19.17 -9.51
CA PHE A 106 -4.08 19.29 -10.41
C PHE A 106 -4.17 20.69 -11.02
N VAL A 107 -3.69 21.72 -10.32
CA VAL A 107 -3.57 23.08 -10.87
C VAL A 107 -2.53 23.11 -11.98
N ASP A 108 -1.36 22.52 -11.76
CA ASP A 108 -0.24 22.57 -12.71
C ASP A 108 -0.46 21.66 -13.93
N ARG A 109 -1.11 20.51 -13.74
CA ARG A 109 -1.31 19.51 -14.79
C ARG A 109 -2.39 19.90 -15.80
N TYR A 110 -3.45 20.56 -15.35
CA TYR A 110 -4.63 20.79 -16.17
C TYR A 110 -4.72 22.28 -16.55
N LYS A 111 -4.61 22.57 -17.84
CA LYS A 111 -4.76 23.94 -18.37
C LYS A 111 -6.15 24.52 -18.09
N ASN A 112 -7.17 23.66 -18.10
CA ASN A 112 -8.53 24.06 -17.77
C ASN A 112 -8.77 23.88 -16.26
N ARG A 113 -9.10 24.98 -15.59
CA ARG A 113 -9.40 25.01 -14.15
C ARG A 113 -10.56 24.09 -13.76
N ASP A 114 -11.62 24.02 -14.56
CA ASP A 114 -12.76 23.14 -14.31
C ASP A 114 -12.37 21.67 -14.41
N GLU A 115 -11.46 21.35 -15.34
CA GLU A 115 -10.92 20.02 -15.48
C GLU A 115 -10.02 19.66 -14.29
N GLY A 116 -9.14 20.58 -13.86
CA GLY A 116 -8.32 20.42 -12.66
C GLY A 116 -9.16 20.15 -11.41
N MET A 117 -10.22 20.94 -11.19
CA MET A 117 -11.17 20.74 -10.08
C MET A 117 -11.87 19.38 -10.15
N ALA A 118 -12.37 19.01 -11.33
CA ALA A 118 -13.07 17.75 -11.52
C ALA A 118 -12.14 16.55 -11.26
N GLN A 119 -10.90 16.59 -11.77
CA GLN A 119 -9.93 15.50 -11.60
C GLN A 119 -9.41 15.40 -10.17
N ALA A 120 -9.25 16.53 -9.47
CA ALA A 120 -8.91 16.56 -8.05
C ALA A 120 -9.97 15.84 -7.21
N TYR A 121 -11.26 16.12 -7.44
CA TYR A 121 -12.35 15.43 -6.75
C TYR A 121 -12.45 13.95 -7.16
N LEU A 122 -12.40 13.65 -8.47
CA LEU A 122 -12.51 12.28 -8.99
C LEU A 122 -11.35 11.38 -8.57
N SER A 123 -10.22 11.95 -8.14
CA SER A 123 -9.14 11.18 -7.50
C SER A 123 -9.60 10.45 -6.23
N GLY A 124 -10.65 10.93 -5.56
CA GLY A 124 -11.23 10.32 -4.37
C GLY A 124 -10.52 10.65 -3.06
N HIS A 125 -9.57 11.59 -3.07
CA HIS A 125 -8.79 12.01 -1.90
C HIS A 125 -9.24 13.33 -1.28
N TYR A 126 -10.04 14.11 -2.00
CA TYR A 126 -10.43 15.46 -1.60
C TYR A 126 -11.95 15.62 -1.63
N THR A 127 -12.48 16.38 -0.67
CA THR A 127 -13.88 16.79 -0.68
C THR A 127 -14.10 17.97 -1.63
N LEU A 128 -15.35 18.19 -2.07
CA LEU A 128 -15.70 19.36 -2.87
C LEU A 128 -15.32 20.68 -2.18
N ALA A 129 -15.39 20.73 -0.85
CA ALA A 129 -15.01 21.90 -0.06
C ALA A 129 -13.50 22.13 -0.08
N GLN A 130 -12.69 21.08 0.14
CA GLN A 130 -11.22 21.18 0.10
C GLN A 130 -10.71 21.60 -1.29
N VAL A 131 -11.29 21.04 -2.36
CA VAL A 131 -10.97 21.47 -3.72
C VAL A 131 -11.39 22.92 -3.93
N GLY A 132 -12.59 23.31 -3.48
CA GLY A 132 -13.08 24.68 -3.61
C GLY A 132 -12.16 25.69 -2.92
N GLU A 133 -11.79 25.43 -1.68
CA GLU A 133 -10.88 26.25 -0.88
C GLU A 133 -9.54 26.44 -1.59
N HIS A 134 -8.91 25.35 -2.06
CA HIS A 134 -7.63 25.44 -2.75
C HIS A 134 -7.71 26.17 -4.09
N PHE A 135 -8.79 25.99 -4.83
CA PHE A 135 -9.00 26.66 -6.11
C PHE A 135 -9.58 28.07 -5.95
N GLY A 136 -9.92 28.52 -4.74
CA GLY A 136 -10.55 29.83 -4.49
C GLY A 136 -11.98 29.95 -5.03
N VAL A 137 -12.78 28.88 -4.97
CA VAL A 137 -14.19 28.85 -5.40
C VAL A 137 -15.08 28.13 -4.40
N SER A 138 -16.40 28.33 -4.52
CA SER A 138 -17.36 27.58 -3.71
C SER A 138 -17.44 26.10 -4.12
N TYR A 139 -17.84 25.25 -3.18
CA TYR A 139 -18.08 23.82 -3.42
C TYR A 139 -19.07 23.58 -4.59
N ALA A 140 -20.02 24.49 -4.81
CA ALA A 140 -21.01 24.40 -5.87
C ALA A 140 -20.38 24.51 -7.26
N THR A 141 -19.35 25.34 -7.42
CA THR A 141 -18.58 25.46 -8.66
C THR A 141 -17.85 24.16 -8.96
N VAL A 142 -17.20 23.57 -7.95
CA VAL A 142 -16.54 22.27 -8.08
C VAL A 142 -17.56 21.19 -8.48
N SER A 143 -18.73 21.17 -7.85
CA SER A 143 -19.80 20.21 -8.19
C SER A 143 -20.27 20.33 -9.64
N ARG A 144 -20.40 21.56 -10.17
CA ARG A 144 -20.74 21.80 -11.58
C ARG A 144 -19.65 21.29 -12.52
N ALA A 145 -18.38 21.55 -12.20
CA ALA A 145 -17.26 21.07 -12.98
C ALA A 145 -17.21 19.53 -13.05
N VAL A 146 -17.43 18.85 -11.91
CA VAL A 146 -17.51 17.38 -11.85
C VAL A 146 -18.66 16.85 -12.72
N LYS A 147 -19.87 17.42 -12.59
CA LYS A 147 -21.03 17.02 -13.41
C LYS A 147 -20.76 17.17 -14.91
N GLN A 148 -20.08 18.24 -15.30
CA GLN A 148 -19.74 18.48 -16.71
C GLN A 148 -18.69 17.47 -17.20
N ALA A 149 -17.69 17.13 -16.39
CA ALA A 149 -16.70 16.10 -16.72
C ALA A 149 -17.34 14.71 -16.88
N GLU A 150 -18.27 14.33 -16.01
CA GLU A 150 -19.04 13.09 -16.13
C GLU A 150 -19.88 13.04 -17.41
N LYS A 151 -20.53 14.17 -17.76
CA LYS A 151 -21.30 14.28 -19.00
C LYS A 151 -20.41 14.12 -20.24
N ARG A 152 -19.21 14.73 -20.24
CA ARG A 152 -18.22 14.58 -21.32
C ARG A 152 -17.72 13.14 -21.47
N LYS A 153 -17.45 12.45 -20.36
CA LYS A 153 -17.05 11.02 -20.40
C LYS A 153 -18.12 10.13 -21.02
N ARG A 154 -19.40 10.37 -20.69
CA ARG A 154 -20.52 9.63 -21.27
C ARG A 154 -20.70 9.91 -22.77
N ALA A 155 -20.46 11.14 -23.22
CA ALA A 155 -20.55 11.51 -24.63
C ALA A 155 -19.40 10.96 -25.49
N CYS A 156 -18.23 10.70 -24.91
CA CYS A 156 -17.07 10.14 -25.61
C CYS A 156 -17.07 8.59 -25.68
N GLN A 157 -18.01 7.94 -25.01
CA GLN A 157 -18.18 6.48 -24.99
C GLN A 157 -19.26 5.98 -25.97
N MET A 158 -19.92 6.89 -26.69
CA MET A 158 -20.80 6.61 -27.84
C MET A 158 -20.07 6.96 -29.14
#